data_AF-A0A6P2IUW1-F1
#
_entry.id   AF-A0A6P2IUW1-F1
#
_cell.length_a   1.000
_cell.length_b   1.000
_cell.length_c   1.000
_cell.angle_alpha   90.00
_cell.angle_beta   90.00
_cell.angle_gamma   90.00
#
_symmetry.space_group_name_H-M   'P 1'
#
loop_
_entity.id
_entity.type
_entity.pdbx_description
1 polymer ?
#
loop_
_entity_poly.entity_id
_entity_poly.type
_entity_poly.pdbx_seq_one_letter_code
_entity_poly.pdbx_strand_id
1 'polypeptide(L)'
;MVVVNQSSSNNPLGFCGSGEEGTLYVLQMKGNVAASKYAVPVQSCLNSVSLDTDVNNRSPYLAIEWLDGSPGFKIAWTNIDDAGPATREYRYNGSTFVESKK
;
A
#
# COMPACT_ATOMS: atom_id res chain seq x y z
N MET A 1 -11.70 34.91 5.15
CA MET A 1 -10.76 35.02 4.02
C MET A 1 -10.26 33.61 3.72
N VAL A 2 -10.66 33.01 2.60
CA VAL A 2 -10.23 31.67 2.21
C VAL A 2 -9.19 31.85 1.11
N VAL A 3 -7.95 31.45 1.40
CA VAL A 3 -6.89 31.39 0.39
C VAL A 3 -6.96 30.00 -0.23
N VAL A 4 -7.51 29.90 -1.44
CA VAL A 4 -7.40 28.71 -2.27
C VAL A 4 -6.09 28.84 -3.03
N ASN A 5 -5.03 28.24 -2.52
CA ASN A 5 -3.79 28.10 -3.26
C ASN A 5 -3.85 26.78 -4.03
N GLN A 6 -3.77 26.83 -5.35
CA GLN A 6 -3.83 25.65 -6.21
C GLN A 6 -2.61 24.75 -5.97
N SER A 7 -2.86 23.48 -5.67
CA SER A 7 -1.85 22.46 -5.43
C SER A 7 -1.01 22.23 -6.69
N SER A 8 0.31 22.37 -6.56
CA SER A 8 1.29 22.06 -7.60
C SER A 8 2.02 20.76 -7.23
N SER A 9 2.11 19.82 -8.16
CA SER A 9 2.80 18.53 -7.98
C SER A 9 4.29 18.68 -7.63
N ASN A 10 4.90 19.81 -7.99
CA ASN A 10 6.33 20.03 -7.83
C ASN A 10 6.73 20.67 -6.48
N ASN A 11 5.78 21.11 -5.65
CA ASN A 11 6.10 21.69 -4.34
C ASN A 11 4.93 21.60 -3.35
N PRO A 12 4.67 20.43 -2.74
CA PRO A 12 3.56 20.26 -1.82
C PRO A 12 3.88 20.94 -0.49
N LEU A 13 3.31 22.13 -0.26
CA LEU A 13 3.24 22.75 1.05
C LEU A 13 2.22 21.99 1.91
N GLY A 14 2.63 20.81 2.40
CA GLY A 14 2.18 20.25 3.67
C GLY A 14 0.75 19.75 3.82
N PHE A 15 -0.12 19.83 2.80
CA PHE A 15 -1.46 19.26 2.89
C PHE A 15 -1.85 18.61 1.56
N CYS A 16 -1.77 17.28 1.53
CA CYS A 16 -2.47 16.50 0.52
C CYS A 16 -3.97 16.83 0.60
N GLY A 17 -4.57 17.22 -0.53
CA GLY A 17 -6.02 17.35 -0.59
C GLY A 17 -6.67 15.99 -0.39
N SER A 18 -7.46 15.83 0.68
CA SER A 18 -8.46 14.78 0.99
C SER A 18 -8.19 13.30 0.63
N GLY A 19 -6.98 12.90 0.25
CA GLY A 19 -6.61 11.51 -0.03
C GLY A 19 -6.08 10.82 1.22
N GLU A 20 -6.38 9.53 1.40
CA GLU A 20 -5.84 8.77 2.53
C GLU A 20 -4.43 8.24 2.23
N GLU A 21 -3.60 8.16 3.26
CA GLU A 21 -2.30 7.49 3.21
C GLU A 21 -2.35 6.24 4.07
N GLY A 22 -1.81 5.14 3.55
CA GLY A 22 -1.88 3.82 4.18
C GLY A 22 -0.55 3.11 4.12
N THR A 23 -0.15 2.48 5.22
CA THR A 23 1.04 1.60 5.29
C THR A 23 0.63 0.25 5.84
N LEU A 24 0.97 -0.82 5.12
CA LEU A 24 0.82 -2.19 5.61
C LEU A 24 2.00 -2.53 6.51
N TYR A 25 1.72 -3.01 7.72
CA TYR A 25 2.72 -3.55 8.63
C TYR A 25 2.55 -5.06 8.75
N VAL A 26 3.63 -5.81 8.56
CA VAL A 26 3.68 -7.23 8.88
C VAL A 26 4.32 -7.42 10.23
N LEU A 27 3.57 -8.03 11.15
CA LEU A 27 4.01 -8.26 12.52
C LEU A 27 4.39 -9.73 12.70
N GLN A 28 5.56 -9.98 13.29
CA GLN A 28 5.92 -11.29 13.82
C GLN A 28 5.50 -11.36 15.29
N MET A 29 4.69 -12.37 15.61
CA MET A 29 4.27 -12.67 16.98
C MET A 29 5.29 -13.60 17.65
N LYS A 30 5.73 -13.25 18.86
CA LYS A 30 6.50 -14.12 19.75
C LYS A 30 5.82 -14.15 21.12
N GLY A 31 4.99 -15.15 21.36
CA GLY A 31 4.07 -15.16 22.49
C GLY A 31 3.14 -13.95 22.42
N ASN A 32 3.21 -13.08 23.43
CA ASN A 32 2.36 -11.90 23.54
C ASN A 32 3.03 -10.62 23.00
N VAL A 33 4.20 -10.73 22.37
CA VAL A 33 4.93 -9.59 21.81
C VAL A 33 4.78 -9.58 20.29
N ALA A 34 4.31 -8.46 19.74
CA ALA A 34 4.28 -8.20 18.31
C ALA A 34 5.46 -7.29 17.92
N ALA A 35 6.26 -7.72 16.95
CA ALA A 35 7.34 -6.91 16.40
C ALA A 35 7.15 -6.71 14.89
N SER A 36 7.24 -5.47 14.41
CA SER A 36 7.21 -5.21 12.97
C SER A 36 8.42 -5.85 12.30
N LYS A 37 8.16 -6.64 11.26
CA LYS A 37 9.17 -7.24 10.39
C LYS A 37 9.24 -6.61 9.02
N TYR A 38 8.18 -5.94 8.61
CA TYR A 38 8.09 -5.31 7.31
C TYR A 38 7.05 -4.19 7.34
N ALA A 39 7.30 -3.16 6.54
CA ALA A 39 6.37 -2.09 6.28
C ALA A 39 6.45 -1.69 4.80
N VAL A 40 5.30 -1.47 4.17
CA VAL A 40 5.23 -0.99 2.78
C VAL A 40 4.07 -0.01 2.63
N PRO A 41 4.26 1.14 1.95
CA PRO A 41 3.16 2.04 1.64
C PRO A 41 2.19 1.35 0.67
N VAL A 42 0.89 1.42 0.96
CA VAL A 42 -0.16 0.80 0.16
C VAL A 42 -1.14 1.80 -0.43
N GLN A 43 -1.17 3.03 0.09
CA GLN A 43 -1.99 4.11 -0.41
C GLN A 43 -1.26 5.43 -0.19
N SER A 44 -1.24 6.29 -1.20
CA SER A 44 -0.59 7.59 -1.11
C SER A 44 -1.39 8.64 -1.84
N CYS A 45 -1.48 9.81 -1.22
CA CYS A 45 -2.05 11.00 -1.85
C CYS A 45 -1.07 11.70 -2.81
N LEU A 46 0.24 11.41 -2.70
CA LEU A 46 1.30 11.99 -3.53
C LEU A 46 1.79 11.03 -4.61
N ASN A 47 1.75 9.72 -4.36
CA ASN A 47 2.16 8.70 -5.32
C ASN A 47 0.95 8.19 -6.10
N SER A 48 1.15 7.80 -7.36
CA SER A 48 0.11 7.30 -8.25
C SER A 48 -0.35 5.86 -7.92
N VAL A 49 -0.37 5.47 -6.64
CA VAL A 49 -0.72 4.12 -6.20
C VAL A 49 -1.88 4.14 -5.21
N SER A 50 -2.93 3.36 -5.53
CA SER A 50 -4.07 3.08 -4.66
C SER A 50 -4.33 1.58 -4.64
N LEU A 51 -4.83 1.04 -3.52
CA LEU A 51 -5.28 -0.36 -3.49
C LEU A 51 -6.37 -0.57 -4.55
N ASP A 52 -6.30 -1.71 -5.24
CA ASP A 52 -7.27 -2.05 -6.26
C ASP A 52 -8.61 -2.44 -5.62
N THR A 53 -9.65 -1.63 -5.87
CA THR A 53 -10.96 -1.77 -5.24
C THR A 53 -12.00 -2.47 -6.11
N ASP A 54 -11.58 -3.10 -7.22
CA ASP A 54 -12.39 -3.73 -8.28
C ASP A 54 -13.90 -3.77 -7.98
N VAL A 55 -14.55 -2.68 -8.37
CA VAL A 55 -15.98 -2.42 -8.54
C VAL A 55 -16.91 -3.21 -7.60
N ASN A 56 -16.96 -2.90 -6.29
CA ASN A 56 -18.14 -3.24 -5.45
C ASN A 56 -18.21 -2.58 -4.05
N ASN A 57 -17.43 -1.53 -3.76
CA ASN A 57 -17.47 -0.82 -2.48
C ASN A 57 -17.23 -1.74 -1.25
N ARG A 58 -16.51 -2.85 -1.45
CA ARG A 58 -15.98 -3.68 -0.36
C ARG A 58 -14.72 -3.02 0.20
N SER A 59 -14.32 -3.42 1.40
CA SER A 59 -13.11 -2.94 2.07
C SER A 59 -11.90 -2.96 1.11
N PRO A 60 -11.17 -1.84 0.92
CA PRO A 60 -10.00 -1.77 0.03
C PRO A 60 -8.89 -2.72 0.46
N TYR A 61 -8.87 -3.11 1.73
CA TYR A 61 -7.90 -4.05 2.29
C TYR A 61 -8.05 -5.48 1.75
N LEU A 62 -9.12 -5.80 1.02
CA LEU A 62 -9.24 -7.08 0.31
C LEU A 62 -8.23 -7.25 -0.82
N ALA A 63 -7.61 -6.15 -1.29
CA ALA A 63 -6.50 -6.19 -2.22
C ALA A 63 -5.20 -6.77 -1.61
N ILE A 64 -5.17 -7.01 -0.30
CA ILE A 64 -4.04 -7.57 0.42
C ILE A 64 -4.40 -9.01 0.85
N GLU A 65 -3.66 -9.98 0.33
CA GLU A 65 -3.93 -11.40 0.60
C GLU A 65 -2.66 -12.14 0.99
N TRP A 66 -2.75 -13.01 1.98
CA TRP A 66 -1.69 -13.99 2.27
C TRP A 66 -1.61 -15.04 1.16
N LEU A 67 -0.39 -15.47 0.86
CA LEU A 67 -0.12 -16.51 -0.13
C LEU A 67 -0.14 -17.89 0.52
N ASP A 68 -0.68 -18.87 -0.19
CA ASP A 68 -0.67 -20.26 0.25
C ASP A 68 0.73 -20.90 0.10
N GLY A 69 1.04 -21.85 0.99
CA GLY A 69 2.21 -22.74 0.90
C GLY A 69 3.56 -22.14 1.34
N SER A 70 3.74 -20.82 1.35
CA SER A 70 4.95 -20.18 1.92
C SER A 70 4.65 -18.78 2.48
N PRO A 71 5.36 -18.33 3.53
CA PRO A 71 5.11 -17.01 4.11
C PRO A 71 5.33 -15.91 3.07
N GLY A 72 4.24 -15.24 2.72
CA GLY A 72 4.22 -14.23 1.67
C GLY A 72 2.84 -13.62 1.55
N PHE A 73 2.76 -12.45 0.94
CA PHE A 73 1.50 -11.78 0.67
C PHE A 73 1.54 -11.14 -0.71
N LYS A 74 0.39 -10.95 -1.34
CA LYS A 74 0.24 -10.14 -2.54
C LYS A 74 -0.52 -8.87 -2.20
N ILE A 75 -0.18 -7.79 -2.90
CA ILE A 75 -0.91 -6.53 -2.85
C ILE A 75 -1.30 -6.18 -4.27
N ALA A 76 -2.60 -6.02 -4.51
CA ALA A 76 -3.13 -5.48 -5.76
C ALA A 76 -3.24 -3.95 -5.65
N TRP A 77 -2.63 -3.25 -6.59
CA TRP A 77 -2.73 -1.80 -6.73
C TRP A 77 -3.31 -1.46 -8.08
N THR A 78 -3.92 -0.29 -8.18
CA THR A 78 -4.21 0.40 -9.43
C THR A 78 -3.26 1.58 -9.54
N ASN A 79 -2.52 1.67 -10.65
CA ASN A 79 -1.75 2.86 -10.96
C ASN A 79 -2.69 3.97 -11.47
N ILE A 80 -2.61 5.14 -10.86
CA ILE A 80 -3.46 6.29 -11.21
C ILE A 80 -3.06 6.85 -12.58
N ASP A 81 -1.78 6.78 -12.97
CA ASP A 81 -1.28 7.35 -14.22
C ASP A 81 -1.52 6.46 -15.46
N ASP A 82 -1.55 5.13 -15.28
CA ASP A 82 -1.57 4.15 -16.39
C ASP A 82 -2.82 3.25 -16.35
N ALA A 83 -3.71 3.45 -15.36
CA ALA A 83 -4.94 2.70 -15.09
C ALA A 83 -4.79 1.16 -15.05
N GLY A 84 -3.56 0.65 -15.01
CA GLY A 84 -3.26 -0.77 -15.05
C GLY A 84 -3.16 -1.39 -13.66
N PRO A 85 -3.52 -2.67 -13.51
CA PRO A 85 -3.28 -3.42 -12.29
C PRO A 85 -1.76 -3.59 -12.09
N ALA A 86 -1.30 -3.17 -10.92
CA ALA A 86 0.11 -3.18 -10.52
C ALA A 86 0.36 -4.18 -9.39
N THR A 87 -0.25 -5.37 -9.47
CA THR A 87 -0.13 -6.39 -8.43
C THR A 87 1.32 -6.83 -8.22
N ARG A 88 1.78 -6.81 -6.96
CA ARG A 88 3.09 -7.32 -6.57
C ARG A 88 2.97 -8.40 -5.51
N GLU A 89 3.85 -9.38 -5.57
CA GLU A 89 3.98 -10.43 -4.55
C GLU A 89 5.22 -10.18 -3.69
N TYR A 90 5.10 -10.44 -2.40
CA TYR A 90 6.18 -10.34 -1.43
C TYR A 90 6.37 -11.69 -0.76
N ARG A 91 7.58 -12.22 -0.79
CA ARG A 91 7.94 -13.51 -0.16
C ARG A 91 8.92 -13.30 0.97
N TYR A 92 8.76 -14.06 2.04
CA TYR A 92 9.68 -14.03 3.17
C TYR A 92 10.94 -14.82 2.85
N ASN A 93 12.11 -14.18 2.93
CA ASN A 93 13.40 -14.83 2.63
C ASN A 93 14.11 -15.43 3.86
N GLY A 94 13.42 -15.51 5.01
CA GLY A 94 14.01 -15.90 6.30
C GLY A 94 14.34 -14.72 7.22
N SER A 95 14.42 -13.50 6.69
CA SER A 95 14.71 -12.27 7.47
C SER A 95 13.66 -11.18 7.32
N THR A 96 13.21 -10.92 6.09
CA THR A 96 12.25 -9.88 5.71
C THR A 96 11.41 -10.36 4.52
N PHE A 97 10.38 -9.59 4.19
CA PHE A 97 9.64 -9.75 2.95
C PHE A 97 10.36 -8.99 1.83
N VAL A 98 10.50 -9.64 0.68
CA VAL A 98 11.10 -9.08 -0.53
C VAL A 98 10.12 -9.21 -1.68
N GLU A 99 10.05 -8.19 -2.53
CA GLU A 99 9.27 -8.25 -3.75
C GLU A 99 9.78 -9.39 -4.63
N SER A 100 8.89 -10.30 -5.00
CA SER A 100 9.18 -11.36 -5.94
C SER A 100 9.10 -10.78 -7.33
N LYS A 101 10.22 -10.84 -8.07
CA LYS A 101 10.22 -10.44 -9.47
C LYS A 101 9.25 -11.34 -10.23
N LYS A 102 8.26 -10.73 -10.87
CA LYS A 102 7.46 -11.36 -11.92
C LYS A 102 8.32 -11.55 -13.17
#